data_AF-A0A8T7L2A3-F1
#
_entry.id   AF-A0A8T7L2A3-F1
#
_cell.length_a   1.000
_cell.length_b   1.000
_cell.length_c   1.000
_cell.angle_alpha   90.00
_cell.angle_beta   90.00
_cell.angle_gamma   90.00
#
_symmetry.space_group_name_H-M   'P 1'
#
loop_
_entity.id
_entity.type
_entity.pdbx_description
1 polymer ?
#
loop_
_entity_poly.entity_id
_entity_poly.type
_entity_poly.pdbx_seq_one_letter_code
_entity_poly.pdbx_strand_id
1 'polypeptide(L)' 'MRDFFARMGILGELLAFLWKRKLYWLIPMIVVLIIFVVFIILGSNPATQPFIYTLF' A
#
# COMPACT_ATOMS: atom_id res chain seq x y z
N MET A 1 -15.76 -10.74 -14.54
CA MET A 1 -15.56 -9.27 -14.68
C MET A 1 -16.36 -8.48 -13.65
N ARG A 2 -17.64 -8.79 -13.38
CA ARG A 2 -18.45 -8.13 -12.33
C ARG A 2 -17.80 -8.16 -10.93
N ASP A 3 -17.14 -9.24 -10.57
CA ASP A 3 -16.57 -9.41 -9.22
C ASP A 3 -15.38 -8.49 -8.95
N PHE A 4 -14.64 -8.11 -10.00
CA PHE A 4 -13.53 -7.17 -9.88
C PHE A 4 -14.03 -5.77 -9.53
N PHE A 5 -15.06 -5.30 -10.23
CA PHE A 5 -15.71 -4.02 -9.93
C PHE A 5 -16.36 -4.01 -8.55
N ALA A 6 -16.95 -5.14 -8.11
CA ALA A 6 -17.48 -5.27 -6.75
C ALA A 6 -16.38 -5.11 -5.68
N ARG A 7 -15.20 -5.72 -5.90
CA ARG A 7 -14.03 -5.58 -4.99
C ARG A 7 -13.47 -4.16 -4.95
N MET A 8 -13.41 -3.48 -6.09
CA MET A 8 -13.03 -2.06 -6.13
C MET A 8 -14.02 -1.17 -5.37
N GLY A 9 -15.32 -1.51 -5.40
CA GLY A 9 -16.36 -0.83 -4.61
C GLY A 9 -16.09 -0.88 -3.10
N ILE A 10 -15.65 -2.04 -2.59
CA ILE A 10 -15.32 -2.21 -1.16
C ILE A 10 -14.19 -1.27 -0.71
N LEU A 11 -13.16 -1.07 -1.55
CA LEU A 11 -12.08 -0.13 -1.26
C LEU A 11 -12.59 1.32 -1.21
N GLY A 12 -13.52 1.68 -2.11
CA GLY A 12 -14.17 2.99 -2.10
C GLY A 12 -15.00 3.23 -0.84
N GLU A 13 -15.75 2.22 -0.38
CA GLU A 13 -16.53 2.29 0.87
C GLU A 13 -15.63 2.45 2.10
N LEU A 14 -14.49 1.75 2.14
CA LEU A 14 -13.49 1.89 3.20
C LEU A 14 -12.92 3.30 3.25
N LEU A 15 -12.54 3.87 2.09
CA LEU A 15 -12.03 5.24 2.01
C LEU A 15 -13.09 6.27 2.42
N ALA A 16 -14.35 6.08 2.00
CA ALA A 16 -15.47 6.93 2.42
C ALA A 16 -15.71 6.86 3.93
N PHE A 17 -15.58 5.67 4.54
CA PHE A 17 -15.66 5.48 5.98
C PHE A 17 -14.55 6.23 6.74
N LEU A 18 -13.30 6.14 6.27
CA LEU A 18 -12.16 6.85 6.86
C LEU A 18 -12.40 8.37 6.84
N TRP A 19 -12.93 8.90 5.73
CA TRP A 19 -13.28 10.32 5.62
C TRP A 19 -14.41 10.73 6.55
N LYS A 20 -15.49 9.94 6.63
CA LYS A 20 -16.62 10.20 7.55
C LYS A 20 -16.19 10.24 9.01
N ARG A 21 -15.24 9.39 9.41
CA ARG A 21 -14.72 9.33 10.79
C ARG A 21 -13.53 10.24 11.06
N LYS A 22 -13.13 11.06 10.08
CA LYS A 22 -11.96 11.93 10.17
C LYS A 22 -10.62 11.23 10.42
N LEU A 23 -10.50 9.97 9.99
CA LEU A 23 -9.30 9.15 10.13
C LEU A 23 -8.32 9.34 8.96
N TYR A 24 -8.25 10.55 8.39
CA TYR A 24 -7.40 10.86 7.22
C TYR A 24 -5.91 10.60 7.50
N TRP A 25 -5.51 10.72 8.77
CA TRP A 25 -4.17 10.44 9.26
C TRP A 25 -3.71 8.99 9.09
N LEU A 26 -4.64 8.04 8.91
CA LEU A 26 -4.29 6.65 8.61
C LEU A 26 -3.79 6.47 7.18
N ILE A 27 -4.16 7.35 6.24
CA ILE A 27 -3.74 7.24 4.84
C ILE A 27 -2.21 7.33 4.73
N PRO A 28 -1.53 8.34 5.31
CA PRO A 28 -0.07 8.38 5.35
C PRO A 28 0.56 7.12 5.95
N MET A 29 0.01 6.59 7.05
CA MET A 29 0.51 5.36 7.68
C MET A 29 0.41 4.16 6.74
N ILE A 30 -0.75 3.97 6.09
CA ILE A 30 -0.96 2.89 5.12
C ILE A 30 0.00 3.01 3.93
N VAL A 31 0.23 4.23 3.43
CA VAL A 31 1.19 4.49 2.34
C VAL A 31 2.60 4.07 2.74
N VAL A 32 3.05 4.45 3.94
CA VAL A 32 4.37 4.04 4.46
C VAL A 32 4.48 2.52 4.57
N LEU A 33 3.44 1.84 5.06
CA LEU A 33 3.41 0.37 5.14
C LEU A 33 3.50 -0.29 3.75
N ILE A 34 2.78 0.23 2.76
CA ILE A 34 2.87 -0.26 1.37
C ILE A 34 4.28 -0.06 0.82
N ILE A 35 4.89 1.11 1.08
CA ILE A 35 6.27 1.40 0.68
C ILE A 35 7.24 0.38 1.31
N PHE A 36 7.08 0.05 2.60
CA PHE A 36 7.88 -0.99 3.24
C PHE A 36 7.69 -2.36 2.60
N VAL A 37 6.46 -2.77 2.29
CA VAL A 37 6.18 -4.04 1.58
C VAL A 37 6.90 -4.05 0.23
N VAL A 38 6.83 -2.96 -0.53
CA VAL A 38 7.55 -2.83 -1.81
C VAL A 38 9.05 -2.94 -1.59
N PHE A 39 9.61 -2.24 -0.60
CA PHE A 39 11.02 -2.32 -0.27
C PHE A 39 11.47 -3.74 0.11
N ILE A 40 10.67 -4.48 0.89
CA ILE A 40 10.97 -5.86 1.26
C ILE A 40 11.00 -6.76 0.03
N ILE A 41 10.04 -6.60 -0.89
CA ILE A 41 10.00 -7.38 -2.14
C ILE A 41 11.22 -7.06 -3.01
N LEU A 42 11.59 -5.78 -3.13
CA LEU A 42 12.78 -5.36 -3.90
C LEU A 42 14.09 -5.80 -3.23
N GLY A 43 14.16 -5.83 -1.90
CA GLY A 43 15.34 -6.29 -1.16
C GLY A 43 15.54 -7.80 -1.17
N SER A 44 14.48 -8.57 -1.36
CA SER A 44 14.52 -10.04 -1.38
C SER A 44 14.79 -10.65 -2.76
N ASN A 45 14.71 -9.85 -3.83
CA ASN A 45 15.04 -10.29 -5.19
C ASN A 45 16.55 -10.08 -5.47
N PRO A 46 17.30 -11.14 -5.85
CA PRO A 46 18.75 -11.06 -6.09
C PRO A 46 19.18 -9.99 -7.12
N ALA A 47 18.33 -9.69 -8.11
CA ALA A 47 18.64 -8.70 -9.14
C ALA A 47 18.52 -7.25 -8.63
N THR A 48 17.63 -6.99 -7.67
CA THR A 48 17.38 -5.64 -7.12
C THR A 48 18.05 -5.41 -5.77
N GLN A 49 18.52 -6.47 -5.12
CA GLN A 49 19.23 -6.46 -3.84
C GLN A 49 20.45 -5.51 -3.78
N PRO A 50 21.34 -5.42 -4.81
CA PRO A 50 22.48 -4.50 -4.75
C PRO A 50 22.09 -3.03 -4.63
N PHE A 51 20.97 -2.60 -5.21
CA PHE A 51 20.50 -1.21 -5.15
C PHE A 51 19.96 -0.85 -3.76
N ILE A 52 19.31 -1.80 -3.09
CA ILE A 52 18.81 -1.61 -1.72
C ILE A 52 19.98 -1.45 -0.75
N TYR A 53 21.06 -2.21 -0.93
CA TYR A 53 22.25 -2.07 -0.10
C TYR A 53 22.97 -0.74 -0.25
N THR A 54 22.81 -0.01 -1.35
CA THR A 54 23.43 1.33 -1.47
C THR A 54 22.70 2.42 -0.67
N LEU A 55 21.47 2.16 -0.21
CA LEU A 55 20.67 3.10 0.56
C LEU A 55 20.96 3.06 2.07
N PHE A 56 21.77 2.11 2.54
CA PHE A 56 22.10 1.86 3.95
C PHE A 56 23.60 1.59 4.12
#